data_AF-A0AAW4YY58-F1
#
_entry.id   AF-A0AAW4YY58-F1
#
_cell.length_a   1.000
_cell.length_b   1.000
_cell.length_c   1.000
_cell.angle_alpha   90.00
_cell.angle_beta   90.00
_cell.angle_gamma   90.00
#
_symmetry.space_group_name_H-M   'P 1'
#
loop_
_entity.id
_entity.type
_entity.pdbx_description
1 polymer ?
#
loop_
_entity_poly.entity_id
_entity_poly.type
_entity_poly.pdbx_seq_one_letter_code
_entity_poly.pdbx_strand_id
1 'polypeptide(L)'
;MTTNQEAQRLRASLRSLRAHDALVDAELLLKALAREDLVNAAAALHRIDAQLPQGALAGFVRVRVHSLASMIAAMQDDSPTPPAA
;
A
#
# COMPACT_ATOMS: atom_id res chain seq x y z
N MET A 1 0.32 -11.90 -8.75
CA MET A 1 1.79 -11.67 -8.75
C MET A 1 2.19 -10.18 -8.75
N THR A 2 1.29 -9.24 -9.06
CA THR A 2 1.60 -7.81 -9.27
C THR A 2 1.67 -6.95 -7.99
N THR A 3 0.83 -7.20 -6.99
CA THR A 3 0.68 -6.32 -5.80
C THR A 3 1.96 -6.26 -4.94
N ASN A 4 2.65 -7.39 -4.77
CA ASN A 4 3.87 -7.45 -3.95
C ASN A 4 5.04 -6.72 -4.64
N GLN A 5 5.16 -6.86 -5.97
CA GLN A 5 6.15 -6.11 -6.75
C GLN A 5 5.88 -4.60 -6.70
N GLU A 6 4.63 -4.17 -6.81
CA GLU A 6 4.27 -2.75 -6.70
C GLU A 6 4.53 -2.21 -5.28
N ALA A 7 4.26 -2.98 -4.22
CA ALA A 7 4.60 -2.60 -2.85
C ALA A 7 6.12 -2.44 -2.64
N GLN A 8 6.94 -3.30 -3.26
CA GLN A 8 8.39 -3.14 -3.25
C GLN A 8 8.85 -1.87 -3.98
N ARG A 9 8.24 -1.55 -5.12
CA ARG A 9 8.51 -0.31 -5.87
C ARG A 9 8.09 0.93 -5.08
N LEU A 10 6.98 0.87 -4.35
CA LEU A 10 6.55 1.93 -3.44
C LEU A 10 7.60 2.17 -2.36
N ARG A 11 8.07 1.12 -1.67
CA ARG A 11 9.13 1.22 -0.67
C ARG A 11 10.42 1.82 -1.22
N ALA A 12 10.84 1.43 -2.43
CA ALA A 12 12.02 2.01 -3.08
C ALA A 12 11.83 3.52 -3.36
N SER A 13 10.63 3.92 -3.79
CA SER A 13 10.29 5.33 -4.04
C SER A 13 10.33 6.16 -2.76
N LEU A 14 9.75 5.65 -1.67
CA LEU A 14 9.78 6.30 -0.35
C LEU A 14 11.22 6.47 0.18
N ARG A 15 12.08 5.47 -0.07
CA ARG A 15 13.50 5.54 0.27
C ARG A 15 14.21 6.66 -0.50
N SER A 16 13.91 6.80 -1.79
CA SER A 16 14.45 7.88 -2.62
C SER A 16 13.97 9.27 -2.13
N LEU A 17 12.75 9.36 -1.61
CA LEU A 17 12.19 10.60 -1.04
C LEU A 17 12.71 10.91 0.37
N ARG A 18 13.44 9.98 1.01
CA ARG A 18 13.84 10.10 2.42
C ARG A 18 12.63 10.26 3.37
N ALA A 19 11.49 9.68 3.00
CA ALA A 19 10.28 9.66 3.82
C ALA A 19 10.40 8.54 4.88
N HIS A 20 11.20 8.78 5.92
CA HIS A 20 11.58 7.76 6.91
C HIS A 20 10.38 7.19 7.67
N ASP A 21 9.42 8.02 8.05
CA ASP A 21 8.21 7.55 8.75
C ASP A 21 7.39 6.62 7.84
N ALA A 22 7.19 7.02 6.58
CA ALA A 22 6.44 6.24 5.60
C ALA A 22 7.15 4.92 5.21
N LEU A 23 8.47 4.82 5.39
CA LEU A 23 9.20 3.57 5.16
C LEU A 23 8.82 2.48 6.16
N VAL A 24 8.55 2.84 7.42
CA VAL A 24 8.11 1.88 8.44
C VAL A 24 6.77 1.28 8.03
N ASP A 25 5.83 2.12 7.59
CA ASP A 25 4.53 1.66 7.11
C ASP A 25 4.62 0.87 5.80
N ALA A 26 5.58 1.18 4.92
CA ALA A 26 5.83 0.38 3.71
C ALA A 26 6.36 -1.03 4.03
N GLU A 27 7.11 -1.21 5.12
CA GLU A 27 7.50 -2.54 5.59
C GLU A 27 6.32 -3.29 6.21
N LEU A 28 5.43 -2.60 6.92
CA LEU A 28 4.19 -3.18 7.43
C LEU A 28 3.27 -3.63 6.29
N LEU A 29 3.16 -2.82 5.22
CA LEU A 29 2.45 -3.19 4.00
C LEU A 29 2.97 -4.50 3.40
N LEU A 30 4.30 -4.62 3.24
CA LEU A 30 4.91 -5.84 2.69
C LEU A 30 4.65 -7.07 3.57
N LYS A 31 4.72 -6.91 4.89
CA LYS A 31 4.43 -7.99 5.84
C LYS A 31 2.95 -8.39 5.81
N ALA A 32 2.04 -7.43 5.69
CA ALA A 32 0.60 -7.69 5.59
C ALA A 32 0.26 -8.42 4.29
N LEU A 33 0.79 -7.98 3.15
CA LEU A 33 0.61 -8.64 1.87
C LEU A 33 1.17 -10.07 1.85
N ALA A 34 2.30 -10.32 2.51
CA ALA A 34 2.87 -11.68 2.62
C ALA A 34 2.00 -12.64 3.47
N ARG A 35 1.11 -12.09 4.30
CA ARG A 35 0.15 -12.84 5.13
C ARG A 35 -1.26 -12.81 4.56
N GLU A 36 -1.44 -12.26 3.35
CA GLU A 36 -2.75 -12.06 2.71
C GLU A 36 -3.72 -11.23 3.56
N ASP A 37 -3.18 -10.40 4.47
CA ASP A 37 -3.96 -9.55 5.36
C ASP A 37 -4.25 -8.21 4.67
N LEU A 38 -5.30 -8.22 3.85
CA LEU A 38 -5.68 -7.08 3.02
C LEU A 38 -6.14 -5.87 3.84
N VAL A 39 -6.71 -6.08 5.03
CA VAL A 39 -7.16 -5.00 5.93
C VAL A 39 -5.96 -4.23 6.46
N ASN A 40 -4.95 -4.92 7.00
CA ASN A 40 -3.74 -4.26 7.47
C ASN A 40 -2.91 -3.67 6.33
N ALA A 41 -2.94 -4.27 5.15
CA ALA A 41 -2.29 -3.72 3.96
C ALA A 41 -2.92 -2.39 3.53
N ALA A 42 -4.26 -2.30 3.50
CA ALA A 42 -4.98 -1.06 3.22
C ALA A 42 -4.71 0.02 4.29
N ALA A 43 -4.72 -0.35 5.57
CA ALA A 43 -4.42 0.57 6.66
C ALA A 43 -2.99 1.13 6.58
N ALA A 44 -2.01 0.31 6.19
CA ALA A 44 -0.63 0.76 5.97
C ALA A 44 -0.53 1.76 4.82
N LEU A 45 -1.21 1.54 3.69
CA LEU A 45 -1.24 2.49 2.57
C LEU A 45 -1.84 3.84 2.97
N HIS A 46 -2.90 3.85 3.78
CA HIS A 46 -3.50 5.09 4.27
C HIS A 46 -2.53 5.90 5.15
N ARG A 47 -1.77 5.23 6.02
CA ARG A 47 -0.75 5.90 6.84
C ARG A 47 0.42 6.43 6.00
N ILE A 48 0.86 5.68 4.98
CA ILE A 48 1.87 6.15 4.03
C ILE A 48 1.41 7.45 3.35
N ASP A 49 0.18 7.49 2.84
CA ASP A 49 -0.35 8.68 2.17
C ASP A 49 -0.37 9.91 3.08
N ALA A 50 -0.84 9.73 4.32
CA ALA A 50 -0.92 10.80 5.32
C ALA A 50 0.45 11.39 5.72
N GLN A 51 1.52 10.61 5.56
CA GLN A 51 2.89 11.01 5.92
C GLN A 51 3.68 11.60 4.75
N LEU A 52 3.16 11.52 3.51
CA LEU A 52 3.87 12.06 2.35
C LEU A 52 3.92 13.59 2.40
N PRO A 53 5.11 14.21 2.17
CA PRO A 53 5.23 15.66 2.13
C PRO A 53 4.46 16.26 0.96
N GLN A 54 4.36 17.58 0.91
CA GLN A 54 3.84 18.28 -0.27
C GLN A 54 4.93 18.37 -1.36
N GLY A 55 4.51 18.52 -2.62
CA GLY A 55 5.39 18.70 -3.77
C GLY A 55 5.26 17.63 -4.85
N ALA A 56 5.80 17.92 -6.03
CA ALA A 56 5.60 17.11 -7.23
C ALA A 56 6.11 15.67 -7.07
N LEU A 57 7.28 15.47 -6.45
CA LEU A 57 7.87 14.15 -6.21
C LEU A 57 7.00 13.29 -5.28
N ALA A 58 6.44 13.89 -4.23
CA ALA A 58 5.50 13.20 -3.35
C ALA A 58 4.18 12.91 -4.07
N GLY A 59 3.73 13.79 -4.96
CA GLY A 59 2.56 13.57 -5.83
C GLY A 59 2.69 12.30 -6.67
N PHE A 60 3.87 12.04 -7.27
CA PHE A 60 4.11 10.79 -8.01
C PHE A 60 4.01 9.54 -7.13
N VAL A 61 4.47 9.62 -5.88
CA VAL A 61 4.35 8.50 -4.94
C VAL A 61 2.90 8.33 -4.48
N ARG A 62 2.16 9.42 -4.30
CA ARG A 62 0.73 9.41 -3.97
C ARG A 62 -0.11 8.66 -5.00
N VAL A 63 0.16 8.89 -6.29
CA VAL A 63 -0.49 8.14 -7.39
C VAL A 63 -0.24 6.63 -7.27
N ARG A 64 0.98 6.22 -6.91
CA ARG A 64 1.29 4.78 -6.70
C ARG A 64 0.57 4.22 -5.48
N VAL A 65 0.52 4.97 -4.38
CA VAL A 65 -0.21 4.57 -3.17
C VAL A 65 -1.70 4.34 -3.49
N HIS A 66 -2.33 5.27 -4.21
CA HIS A 66 -3.72 5.11 -4.63
C HIS A 66 -3.93 3.91 -5.56
N SER A 67 -3.05 3.70 -6.54
CA SER A 67 -3.14 2.54 -7.43
C SER A 67 -3.06 1.22 -6.67
N LEU A 68 -2.14 1.12 -5.69
CA LEU A 68 -2.04 -0.03 -4.79
C LEU A 68 -3.29 -0.20 -3.93
N ALA A 69 -3.85 0.89 -3.40
CA ALA A 69 -5.06 0.85 -2.59
C ALA A 69 -6.25 0.33 -3.41
N SER A 70 -6.41 0.78 -4.65
CA SER A 70 -7.45 0.27 -5.56
C SER A 70 -7.27 -1.22 -5.88
N MET A 71 -6.03 -1.70 -6.07
CA MET A 71 -5.76 -3.12 -6.28
C MET A 71 -6.14 -3.96 -5.06
N ILE A 72 -5.80 -3.49 -3.85
CA ILE A 72 -6.16 -4.18 -2.61
C ILE A 72 -7.67 -4.20 -2.39
N ALA A 73 -8.36 -3.09 -2.65
CA ALA A 73 -9.81 -3.02 -2.56
C ALA A 73 -10.49 -4.03 -3.50
N ALA A 74 -10.04 -4.10 -4.76
CA ALA A 74 -10.55 -5.10 -5.71
C ALA A 74 -10.33 -6.55 -5.22
N MET A 75 -9.18 -6.83 -4.59
CA MET A 75 -8.91 -8.15 -4.00
C MET A 75 -9.81 -8.46 -2.78
N GLN A 76 -10.24 -7.44 -2.04
CA GLN A 76 -11.19 -7.60 -0.93
C GLN A 76 -12.60 -7.89 -1.46
N ASP A 77 -13.02 -7.20 -2.52
CA ASP A 77 -14.34 -7.39 -3.15
C ASP A 77 -14.47 -8.76 -3.82
N ASP A 78 -13.38 -9.29 -4.38
CA ASP A 78 -13.32 -10.64 -4.98
C ASP A 78 -13.27 -11.77 -3.94
N SER A 79 -13.24 -11.46 -2.63
CA SER A 79 -13.30 -12.49 -1.60
C SER A 79 -14.70 -13.10 -1.55
N PRO A 80 -14.85 -14.45 -1.64
CA PRO A 80 -16.17 -15.07 -1.69
C PRO A 80 -16.93 -14.75 -0.40
N THR A 81 -18.09 -14.12 -0.55
CA THR A 81 -19.06 -14.00 0.54
C THR A 81 -19.44 -15.42 0.97
N PRO A 82 -19.32 -15.78 2.26
CA PRO A 82 -19.75 -17.11 2.70
C PRO A 82 -21.23 -17.28 2.37
N PRO A 83 -21.68 -18.47 1.91
CA PRO A 83 -23.08 -18.69 1.63
C PRO A 83 -23.87 -18.46 2.93
N ALA A 84 -24.88 -17.58 2.85
CA ALA A 84 -25.81 -17.36 3.95
C ALA A 84 -26.47 -18.72 4.29
N ALA A 85 -26.30 -19.15 5.54
CA ALA A 85 -26.90 -20.36 6.09
C ALA A 85 -28.34 -20.11 6.54
#